data_AF-A0A2U9IM90-F1
#
_entry.id   AF-A0A2U9IM90-F1
#
_cell.length_a   1.000
_cell.length_b   1.000
_cell.length_c   1.000
_cell.angle_alpha   90.00
_cell.angle_beta   90.00
_cell.angle_gamma   90.00
#
_symmetry.space_group_name_H-M   'P 1'
#
loop_
_entity.id
_entity.type
_entity.pdbx_description
1 polymer ?
#
loop_
_entity_poly.entity_id
_entity_poly.type
_entity_poly.pdbx_seq_one_letter_code
_entity_poly.pdbx_strand_id
1 'polypeptide(L)'
;MTKSAIRNGEEILIEIKKHGIDSILYSNGNIKIGIFDGVDFYEKRVAEEKYKIAEKYIKKALALFTSCNNIISFVYSDMVYIKFIYKKDKIMAFINDNIVSFDKDINIDNYTKEQLLNCKNKFLEFLGINDSLYTD
;
A
#
# COMPACT_ATOMS: atom_id res chain seq x y z
N MET A 1 6.43 -3.94 12.42
CA MET A 1 6.38 -4.95 11.34
C MET A 1 5.78 -4.29 10.11
N THR A 2 6.53 -4.28 9.01
CA THR A 2 6.18 -3.56 7.77
C THR A 2 4.91 -4.12 7.12
N LYS A 3 4.03 -3.22 6.68
CA LYS A 3 2.86 -3.55 5.84
C LYS A 3 2.96 -2.78 4.54
N SER A 4 2.61 -3.38 3.41
CA SER A 4 2.77 -2.73 2.12
C SER A 4 1.65 -3.10 1.15
N ALA A 5 1.43 -2.23 0.17
CA ALA A 5 0.67 -2.50 -1.03
C ALA A 5 1.45 -1.92 -2.22
N ILE A 6 1.79 -2.76 -3.19
CA ILE A 6 2.68 -2.42 -4.30
C ILE A 6 1.98 -2.80 -5.60
N ARG A 7 1.92 -1.88 -6.56
CA ARG A 7 1.39 -2.10 -7.90
C ARG A 7 2.52 -2.11 -8.92
N ASN A 8 2.57 -3.15 -9.73
CA ASN A 8 3.51 -3.28 -10.85
C ASN A 8 2.74 -3.70 -12.11
N GLY A 9 2.44 -2.74 -12.98
CA GLY A 9 1.52 -2.98 -14.09
C GLY A 9 0.14 -3.40 -13.59
N GLU A 10 -0.31 -4.59 -14.00
CA GLU A 10 -1.59 -5.19 -13.59
C GLU A 10 -1.47 -6.01 -12.30
N GLU A 11 -0.26 -6.20 -11.77
CA GLU A 11 -0.01 -6.97 -10.57
C GLU A 11 -0.10 -6.12 -9.31
N ILE A 12 -0.65 -6.70 -8.25
CA ILE A 12 -0.69 -6.10 -6.92
C ILE A 12 -0.13 -7.09 -5.90
N LEU A 13 0.91 -6.66 -5.19
CA LEU A 13 1.48 -7.37 -4.05
C LEU A 13 1.08 -6.65 -2.76
N ILE A 14 0.64 -7.41 -1.77
CA ILE A 14 0.22 -6.91 -0.45
C ILE A 14 0.99 -7.68 0.62
N GLU A 15 1.63 -6.98 1.54
CA GLU A 15 2.22 -7.55 2.76
C GLU A 15 1.43 -7.06 3.97
N ILE A 16 0.77 -7.97 4.70
CA ILE A 16 -0.12 -7.60 5.82
C ILE A 16 0.13 -8.36 7.12
N LYS A 17 0.70 -9.58 7.06
CA LYS A 17 0.97 -10.44 8.22
C LYS A 17 -0.20 -10.47 9.22
N LYS A 18 -1.40 -10.79 8.73
CA LYS A 18 -2.66 -10.79 9.48
C LYS A 18 -3.49 -12.02 9.10
N HIS A 19 -4.28 -12.55 10.04
CA HIS A 19 -5.12 -13.75 9.82
C HIS A 19 -4.32 -14.97 9.31
N GLY A 20 -3.05 -15.07 9.69
CA GLY A 20 -2.15 -16.12 9.20
C GLY A 20 -1.85 -16.04 7.69
N ILE A 21 -1.96 -14.85 7.10
CA ILE A 21 -1.55 -14.52 5.73
C ILE A 21 -0.34 -13.57 5.82
N ASP A 22 0.80 -13.98 5.27
CA ASP A 22 2.00 -13.14 5.22
C ASP A 22 1.86 -12.10 4.10
N SER A 23 1.70 -12.60 2.87
CA SER A 23 1.59 -11.80 1.65
C SER A 23 0.53 -12.35 0.69
N ILE A 24 -0.03 -11.47 -0.14
CA ILE A 24 -0.99 -11.79 -1.19
C ILE A 24 -0.47 -11.21 -2.51
N LEU A 25 -0.44 -12.03 -3.55
CA LEU A 25 -0.13 -11.60 -4.91
C LEU A 25 -1.38 -11.75 -5.77
N TYR A 26 -1.79 -10.66 -6.43
CA TYR A 26 -2.84 -10.65 -7.43
C TYR A 26 -2.25 -10.37 -8.80
N SER A 27 -2.56 -11.24 -9.77
CA SER A 27 -2.10 -11.12 -11.15
C SER A 27 -3.12 -11.76 -12.08
N ASN A 28 -3.62 -11.00 -13.07
CA ASN A 28 -4.57 -11.47 -14.08
C ASN A 28 -5.82 -12.18 -13.51
N GLY A 29 -6.42 -11.63 -12.46
CA GLY A 29 -7.60 -12.22 -11.81
C GLY A 29 -7.29 -13.34 -10.81
N ASN A 30 -6.04 -13.80 -10.73
CA ASN A 30 -5.63 -14.89 -9.84
C ASN A 30 -5.09 -14.35 -8.52
N ILE A 31 -5.47 -14.99 -7.42
CA ILE A 31 -4.99 -14.68 -6.07
C ILE A 31 -4.08 -15.80 -5.60
N LYS A 32 -2.84 -15.45 -5.27
CA LYS A 32 -1.88 -16.33 -4.60
C LYS A 32 -1.61 -15.83 -3.19
N ILE A 33 -1.46 -16.75 -2.26
CA ILE A 33 -1.15 -16.47 -0.85
C ILE A 33 0.18 -17.11 -0.54
N GLY A 34 1.09 -16.38 0.11
CA GLY A 34 2.48 -16.81 0.22
C GLY A 34 3.34 -15.93 1.12
N ILE A 35 4.64 -16.13 1.05
CA ILE A 35 5.65 -15.24 1.64
C ILE A 35 6.30 -14.42 0.53
N PHE A 36 6.54 -13.15 0.80
CA PHE A 36 7.47 -12.32 0.03
C PHE A 36 8.73 -12.04 0.86
N ASP A 37 9.92 -12.25 0.29
CA ASP A 37 11.20 -12.01 0.97
C ASP A 37 11.85 -10.67 0.63
N GLY A 38 11.20 -9.86 -0.22
CA GLY A 38 11.73 -8.61 -0.75
C GLY A 38 12.13 -8.69 -2.23
N VAL A 39 12.28 -9.91 -2.76
CA VAL A 39 12.65 -10.17 -4.16
C VAL A 39 11.64 -11.13 -4.80
N ASP A 40 11.41 -12.28 -4.15
CA ASP A 40 10.64 -13.39 -4.68
C ASP A 40 9.39 -13.67 -3.85
N PHE A 41 8.34 -14.11 -4.54
CA PHE A 41 7.09 -14.56 -3.92
C PHE A 41 7.00 -16.08 -3.94
N TYR A 42 6.87 -16.68 -2.76
CA TYR A 42 6.73 -18.12 -2.57
C TYR A 42 5.31 -18.46 -2.17
N GLU A 43 4.58 -19.09 -3.09
CA GLU A 43 3.20 -19.53 -2.86
C GLU A 43 3.12 -20.61 -1.77
N LYS A 44 2.13 -20.48 -0.90
CA LYS A 44 1.79 -21.46 0.14
C LYS A 44 0.37 -21.93 -0.06
N ARG A 45 0.15 -23.23 0.12
CA ARG A 45 -1.20 -23.77 0.24
C ARG A 45 -1.81 -23.32 1.56
N VAL A 46 -3.01 -22.77 1.49
CA VAL A 46 -3.76 -22.29 2.65
C VAL A 46 -5.21 -22.74 2.58
N ALA A 47 -5.89 -22.74 3.74
CA ALA A 47 -7.30 -23.04 3.82
C ALA A 47 -8.16 -22.05 3.01
N GLU A 48 -9.31 -22.52 2.50
CA GLU A 48 -10.23 -21.74 1.66
C GLU A 48 -10.69 -20.42 2.33
N GLU A 49 -10.85 -20.42 3.64
CA GLU A 49 -11.18 -19.22 4.42
C GLU A 49 -10.17 -18.08 4.21
N LYS A 50 -8.88 -18.40 4.06
CA LYS A 50 -7.82 -17.40 3.84
C LYS A 50 -7.91 -16.81 2.44
N TYR A 51 -8.37 -17.56 1.45
CA TYR A 51 -8.67 -17.03 0.11
C TYR A 51 -9.81 -16.01 0.16
N LYS A 52 -10.89 -16.29 0.90
CA LYS A 52 -12.01 -15.33 1.08
C LYS A 52 -11.55 -14.04 1.76
N ILE A 53 -10.60 -14.13 2.71
CA ILE A 53 -9.99 -12.95 3.33
C ILE A 53 -9.12 -12.20 2.31
N ALA A 54 -8.28 -12.91 1.56
CA ALA A 54 -7.41 -12.32 0.55
C ALA A 54 -8.21 -11.60 -0.55
N GLU A 55 -9.31 -12.18 -1.03
CA GLU A 55 -10.24 -11.53 -1.97
C GLU A 55 -10.74 -10.17 -1.46
N LYS A 56 -11.09 -10.08 -0.17
CA LYS A 56 -11.49 -8.80 0.43
C LYS A 56 -10.34 -7.79 0.42
N TYR A 57 -9.12 -8.21 0.73
CA TYR A 57 -7.94 -7.35 0.66
C TYR A 57 -7.64 -6.89 -0.77
N ILE A 58 -7.71 -7.79 -1.76
CA ILE A 58 -7.51 -7.44 -3.16
C ILE A 58 -8.56 -6.43 -3.63
N LYS A 59 -9.84 -6.62 -3.31
CA LYS A 59 -10.90 -5.64 -3.64
C LYS A 59 -10.59 -4.26 -3.06
N LYS A 60 -10.17 -4.19 -1.79
CA LYS A 60 -9.78 -2.91 -1.17
C LYS A 60 -8.52 -2.31 -1.81
N ALA A 61 -7.52 -3.11 -2.14
CA ALA A 61 -6.29 -2.64 -2.77
C ALA A 61 -6.55 -2.12 -4.19
N LEU A 62 -7.39 -2.79 -4.98
CA LEU A 62 -7.84 -2.31 -6.29
C LEU A 62 -8.57 -0.97 -6.17
N ALA A 63 -9.47 -0.82 -5.19
CA ALA A 63 -10.15 0.45 -4.93
C ALA A 63 -9.16 1.56 -4.51
N LEU A 64 -8.19 1.22 -3.65
CA LEU A 64 -7.13 2.14 -3.22
C LEU A 64 -6.34 2.66 -4.42
N PHE A 65 -5.75 1.77 -5.23
CA PHE A 65 -4.95 2.15 -6.40
C PHE A 65 -5.76 2.81 -7.52
N THR A 66 -7.06 2.51 -7.64
CA THR A 66 -7.95 3.24 -8.55
C THR A 66 -8.13 4.68 -8.09
N SER A 67 -8.35 4.90 -6.78
CA SER A 67 -8.53 6.25 -6.22
C SER A 67 -7.22 7.03 -6.06
N CYS A 68 -6.09 6.33 -6.07
CA CYS A 68 -4.73 6.86 -5.91
C CYS A 68 -3.90 6.48 -7.16
N ASN A 69 -4.40 6.91 -8.33
CA ASN A 69 -3.95 6.44 -9.64
C ASN A 69 -2.46 6.66 -9.95
N ASN A 70 -1.83 7.67 -9.37
CA ASN A 70 -0.41 7.98 -9.58
C ASN A 70 0.52 7.24 -8.60
N ILE A 71 -0.03 6.51 -7.64
CA ILE A 71 0.74 5.79 -6.61
C ILE A 71 1.19 4.43 -7.13
N ILE A 72 2.48 4.14 -6.95
CA ILE A 72 3.08 2.83 -7.24
C ILE A 72 3.02 1.95 -6.00
N SER A 73 3.38 2.49 -4.84
CA SER A 73 3.39 1.70 -3.62
C SER A 73 3.13 2.53 -2.38
N PHE A 74 2.56 1.85 -1.40
CA PHE A 74 2.44 2.29 -0.01
C PHE A 74 3.24 1.33 0.87
N VAL A 75 3.99 1.87 1.81
CA VAL A 75 4.68 1.09 2.86
C VAL A 75 4.40 1.77 4.19
N TYR A 76 4.01 1.00 5.20
CA TYR A 76 3.82 1.46 6.56
C TYR A 76 4.75 0.71 7.50
N SER A 77 5.61 1.45 8.20
CA SER A 77 6.51 0.90 9.22
C SER A 77 6.38 1.69 10.53
N ASP A 78 7.24 2.66 10.76
CA ASP A 78 7.17 3.78 11.72
C ASP A 78 6.37 4.96 11.15
N MET A 79 6.49 5.20 9.85
CA MET A 79 5.76 6.21 9.09
C MET A 79 5.20 5.63 7.79
N VAL A 80 4.45 6.43 7.03
CA VAL A 80 3.95 6.03 5.71
C VAL A 80 4.89 6.52 4.63
N TYR A 81 5.35 5.60 3.79
CA TYR A 81 6.12 5.89 2.58
C TYR A 81 5.23 5.69 1.37
N ILE A 82 5.19 6.68 0.49
CA ILE A 82 4.42 6.62 -0.75
C ILE A 82 5.36 6.83 -1.93
N LYS A 83 5.45 5.82 -2.80
CA LYS A 83 6.15 5.96 -4.08
C LYS A 83 5.14 6.29 -5.17
N PHE A 84 5.39 7.34 -5.94
CA PHE A 84 4.43 7.82 -6.95
C PHE A 84 5.12 8.41 -8.17
N ILE A 85 4.34 8.60 -9.23
CA ILE A 85 4.77 9.30 -10.45
C ILE A 85 4.38 10.77 -10.38
N TYR A 86 5.35 11.65 -10.59
CA TYR A 86 5.14 13.08 -10.73
C TYR A 86 5.97 13.60 -11.90
N LYS A 87 5.33 14.25 -12.88
CA LYS A 87 6.00 14.78 -14.09
C LYS A 87 6.94 13.77 -14.78
N LYS A 88 6.55 12.48 -14.81
CA LYS A 88 7.30 11.31 -15.34
C LYS A 88 8.44 10.78 -14.46
N ASP A 89 8.71 11.42 -13.33
CA ASP A 89 9.69 10.95 -12.36
C ASP A 89 9.04 10.08 -11.28
N LYS A 90 9.78 9.07 -10.83
CA LYS A 90 9.46 8.34 -9.61
C LYS A 90 9.97 9.13 -8.42
N ILE A 91 9.07 9.44 -7.49
CA ILE A 91 9.36 10.18 -6.25
C ILE A 91 8.89 9.32 -5.07
N MET A 92 9.61 9.42 -3.97
CA MET A 92 9.22 8.83 -2.70
C MET A 92 8.89 9.95 -1.71
N ALA A 93 7.65 9.94 -1.21
CA ALA A 93 7.21 10.78 -0.11
C ALA A 93 7.35 10.02 1.21
N PHE A 94 7.86 10.71 2.23
CA PHE A 94 7.90 10.27 3.61
C PHE A 94 6.86 11.08 4.37
N ILE A 95 5.91 10.39 5.00
CA ILE A 95 4.75 11.02 5.62
C ILE A 95 4.66 10.58 7.07
N ASN A 96 4.95 11.52 7.97
CA ASN A 96 4.71 11.38 9.40
C ASN A 96 3.60 12.36 9.80
N ASP A 97 2.49 11.83 10.32
CA ASP A 97 1.24 12.56 10.54
C ASP A 97 0.74 13.30 9.28
N ASN A 98 0.93 14.62 9.24
CA ASN A 98 0.58 15.52 8.13
C ASN A 98 1.82 16.19 7.51
N ILE A 99 3.02 15.87 7.99
CA ILE A 99 4.29 16.39 7.46
C ILE A 99 4.73 15.49 6.31
N VAL A 100 4.92 16.10 5.14
CA VAL A 100 5.36 15.40 3.92
C VAL A 100 6.74 15.90 3.52
N SER A 101 7.71 15.00 3.44
CA SER A 101 9.03 15.24 2.84
C SER A 101 9.28 14.30 1.66
N PHE A 102 10.31 14.58 0.86
CA PHE A 102 10.59 13.84 -0.38
C PHE A 102 12.05 13.38 -0.44
N ASP A 103 12.31 12.32 -1.20
CA ASP A 103 13.66 11.76 -1.43
C ASP A 103 14.54 12.63 -2.34
N LYS A 104 13.94 13.63 -2.98
CA LYS A 104 14.57 14.53 -3.93
C LYS A 104 14.27 15.97 -3.56
N ASP A 105 15.20 16.85 -3.88
CA ASP A 105 14.97 18.29 -3.81
C ASP A 105 14.07 18.72 -4.98
N ILE A 106 12.76 18.71 -4.74
CA ILE A 106 11.74 19.04 -5.73
C ILE A 106 10.60 19.82 -5.08
N ASN A 107 10.16 20.87 -5.76
CA ASN A 107 9.01 21.64 -5.32
C ASN A 107 7.71 21.02 -5.85
N ILE A 108 7.01 20.29 -4.98
CA ILE A 108 5.70 19.70 -5.24
C ILE A 108 4.60 20.67 -4.81
N ASP A 109 3.63 20.88 -5.70
CA ASP A 109 2.46 21.73 -5.46
C ASP A 109 1.57 21.22 -4.32
N ASN A 110 0.84 22.14 -3.69
CA ASN A 110 -0.01 21.82 -2.53
C ASN A 110 -1.13 20.83 -2.87
N TYR A 111 -1.69 20.91 -4.08
CA TYR A 111 -2.72 19.95 -4.52
C TYR A 111 -2.19 18.51 -4.50
N THR A 112 -0.99 18.27 -5.03
CA THR A 112 -0.36 16.95 -5.00
C THR A 112 -0.06 16.50 -3.57
N LYS A 113 0.39 17.41 -2.69
CA LYS A 113 0.59 17.09 -1.25
C LYS A 113 -0.71 16.66 -0.56
N GLU A 114 -1.81 17.38 -0.80
CA GLU A 114 -3.12 17.03 -0.27
C GLU A 114 -3.60 15.66 -0.78
N GLN A 115 -3.39 15.36 -2.06
CA GLN A 115 -3.69 14.03 -2.62
C GLN A 115 -2.86 12.92 -1.95
N LEU A 116 -1.57 13.16 -1.68
CA LEU A 116 -0.72 12.21 -0.97
C LEU A 116 -1.24 11.94 0.45
N LEU A 117 -1.65 12.97 1.18
CA LEU A 117 -2.24 12.83 2.51
C LEU A 117 -3.58 12.08 2.49
N ASN A 118 -4.43 12.36 1.50
CA ASN A 118 -5.67 11.60 1.30
C ASN A 118 -5.38 10.11 1.00
N CYS A 119 -4.41 9.84 0.13
CA CYS A 119 -3.98 8.48 -0.18
C CYS A 119 -3.35 7.77 1.04
N LYS A 120 -2.59 8.49 1.88
CA LYS A 120 -2.10 8.01 3.18
C LYS A 120 -3.27 7.55 4.05
N ASN A 121 -4.28 8.41 4.25
CA ASN A 121 -5.44 8.11 5.10
C ASN A 121 -6.20 6.88 4.60
N LYS A 122 -6.46 6.79 3.28
CA LYS A 122 -7.10 5.61 2.68
C LYS A 122 -6.27 4.33 2.86
N PHE A 123 -4.94 4.43 2.81
CA PHE A 123 -4.08 3.28 3.06
C PHE A 123 -4.11 2.86 4.55
N LEU A 124 -4.14 3.80 5.48
CA LEU A 124 -4.31 3.50 6.91
C LEU A 124 -5.68 2.83 7.18
N GLU A 125 -6.75 3.33 6.55
CA GLU A 125 -8.08 2.69 6.59
C GLU A 125 -8.05 1.27 6.00
N PHE A 126 -7.35 1.08 4.88
CA PHE A 126 -7.12 -0.24 4.29
C PHE A 126 -6.46 -1.22 5.29
N LEU A 127 -5.48 -0.74 6.07
CA LEU A 127 -4.82 -1.51 7.13
C LEU A 127 -5.70 -1.72 8.38
N GLY A 128 -6.78 -0.94 8.52
CA GLY A 128 -7.62 -0.89 9.72
C GLY A 128 -6.94 -0.17 10.88
N ILE A 129 -6.11 0.83 10.58
CA ILE A 129 -5.47 1.72 11.55
C ILE A 129 -6.27 3.02 11.54
N ASN A 130 -6.96 3.32 12.63
CA ASN A 130 -7.59 4.62 12.83
C ASN A 130 -6.58 5.56 13.48
N ASP A 131 -6.33 6.74 12.89
CA ASP A 131 -5.53 7.84 13.46
C ASP A 131 -6.21 8.50 14.69
N SER A 132 -7.16 7.81 15.36
CA SER A 132 -7.93 8.35 16.49
C SER A 132 -7.20 8.23 17.83
N LEU A 133 -5.87 8.26 17.85
CA LEU A 133 -5.07 8.26 19.09
C LEU A 133 -4.50 9.63 19.47
N TYR A 134 -4.89 10.70 18.76
CA TYR A 134 -4.58 12.09 19.16
C TYR A 134 -5.75 13.02 18.81
N THR A 135 -6.84 12.91 19.55
CA THR A 135 -7.72 14.05 19.80
C THR A 135 -7.55 14.39 21.28
N ASP A 136 -7.12 15.63 21.52
CA ASP A 136 -6.83 16.23 22.83
C ASP A 136 -7.83 15.90 23.96
#